data_AF-A0A117M330-F1
#
_entry.id   AF-A0A117M330-F1
#
_cell.length_a   1.000
_cell.length_b   1.000
_cell.length_c   1.000
_cell.angle_alpha   90.00
_cell.angle_beta   90.00
_cell.angle_gamma   90.00
#
_symmetry.space_group_name_H-M   'P 1'
#
loop_
_entity.id
_entity.type
_entity.pdbx_description
1 polymer ?
#
loop_
_entity_poly.entity_id
_entity_poly.type
_entity_poly.pdbx_seq_one_letter_code
_entity_poly.pdbx_strand_id
1 'polypeptide(L)' 'MPYVNTKLILDRANKESYAVPALNINNLEFLQAIIDAGVEERSPVIIETSEGAIKYAGNGNVMLGARLFVSMVRS' A
#
# COMPACT_ATOMS: atom_id res chain seq x y z
N MET A 1 8.48 9.23 3.95
CA MET A 1 7.69 9.91 2.89
C MET A 1 6.22 9.88 3.30
N PRO A 2 5.44 10.94 3.11
CA PRO A 2 4.00 10.90 3.41
C PRO A 2 3.26 10.08 2.35
N TYR A 3 2.22 9.34 2.76
CA TYR A 3 1.27 8.78 1.79
C TYR A 3 0.58 9.90 1.04
N VAL A 4 0.24 9.61 -0.20
CA VAL A 4 -0.59 10.49 -1.04
C VAL A 4 -1.91 9.80 -1.33
N ASN A 5 -2.91 10.61 -1.67
CA ASN A 5 -4.20 10.07 -2.09
C ASN A 5 -4.03 9.33 -3.43
N THR A 6 -4.54 8.10 -3.54
CA THR A 6 -4.49 7.28 -4.75
C THR A 6 -5.05 8.00 -5.97
N LYS A 7 -6.04 8.89 -5.81
CA LYS A 7 -6.58 9.72 -6.89
C LYS A 7 -5.48 10.55 -7.58
N LEU A 8 -4.57 11.14 -6.80
CA LEU A 8 -3.47 11.93 -7.36
C LEU A 8 -2.53 11.07 -8.21
N ILE A 9 -2.25 9.84 -7.74
CA ILE A 9 -1.41 8.87 -8.45
C ILE A 9 -2.07 8.47 -9.78
N LEU A 10 -3.35 8.10 -9.73
CA LEU A 10 -4.09 7.61 -10.90
C LEU A 10 -4.41 8.72 -11.92
N ASP A 11 -4.71 9.94 -11.47
CA ASP A 11 -4.93 11.09 -12.35
C ASP A 11 -3.67 11.38 -13.17
N ARG A 12 -2.48 11.29 -12.55
CA ARG A 12 -1.20 11.43 -13.24
C ARG A 12 -0.94 10.29 -14.20
N ALA A 13 -1.14 9.05 -13.75
CA ALA A 13 -0.95 7.85 -14.57
C ALA A 13 -1.80 7.87 -15.84
N ASN A 14 -3.06 8.27 -15.71
CA ASN A 14 -3.98 8.41 -16.84
C ASN A 14 -3.55 9.53 -17.82
N LYS A 15 -3.05 10.66 -17.30
CA LYS A 15 -2.58 11.79 -18.13
C LYS A 15 -1.28 11.46 -18.88
N GLU A 16 -0.39 10.72 -18.24
CA GLU A 16 0.95 10.38 -18.76
C GLU A 16 0.99 8.99 -19.43
N SER A 17 -0.18 8.33 -19.58
CA SER A 17 -0.35 7.05 -20.26
C SER A 17 0.52 5.92 -19.72
N TYR A 18 0.59 5.77 -18.39
CA TYR A 18 1.26 4.65 -17.73
C TYR A 18 0.33 3.97 -16.72
N ALA A 19 0.71 2.76 -16.30
CA ALA A 19 0.00 2.00 -15.27
C ALA A 19 0.77 2.04 -13.94
N VAL A 20 0.04 1.96 -12.83
CA VAL A 20 0.61 1.92 -11.48
C VAL A 20 0.36 0.54 -10.89
N PRO A 21 1.40 -0.17 -10.41
CA PRO A 21 1.21 -1.47 -9.79
C PRO A 21 0.44 -1.33 -8.46
N ALA A 22 -0.62 -2.11 -8.32
CA ALA A 22 -1.37 -2.28 -7.08
C ALA A 22 -1.09 -3.69 -6.53
N LEU A 23 -0.37 -3.76 -5.42
CA LEU A 23 0.22 -4.99 -4.91
C LEU A 23 -0.30 -5.28 -3.51
N ASN A 24 -0.84 -6.48 -3.34
CA ASN A 24 -1.35 -6.93 -2.05
C ASN A 24 -0.21 -7.37 -1.15
N ILE A 25 -0.27 -6.96 0.12
CA ILE A 25 0.66 -7.40 1.16
C ILE A 25 -0.02 -8.35 2.13
N ASN A 26 0.73 -9.38 2.54
CA ASN A 26 0.29 -10.38 3.51
C ASN A 26 1.18 -10.39 4.77
N ASN A 27 2.37 -9.79 4.71
CA ASN A 27 3.32 -9.67 5.82
C ASN A 27 4.25 -8.46 5.60
N LEU A 28 5.21 -8.28 6.49
CA LEU A 28 6.17 -7.16 6.47
C LEU A 28 7.21 -7.28 5.36
N GLU A 29 7.63 -8.50 5.05
CA GLU A 29 8.64 -8.77 4.04
C GLU A 29 8.17 -8.35 2.64
N PHE A 30 6.89 -8.58 2.32
CA PHE A 30 6.29 -8.12 1.06
C PHE A 30 6.26 -6.60 0.98
N LEU A 31 5.85 -5.96 2.08
CA LEU A 31 5.82 -4.51 2.18
C LEU A 31 7.22 -3.90 1.94
N GLN A 32 8.24 -4.43 2.61
CA GLN A 32 9.63 -3.96 2.45
C GLN A 32 10.11 -4.15 1.01
N ALA A 33 9.94 -5.34 0.43
CA ALA A 33 10.37 -5.62 -0.94
C ALA A 33 9.68 -4.71 -1.98
N ILE A 34 8.38 -4.44 -1.81
CA ILE A 34 7.62 -3.56 -2.71
C ILE A 34 8.09 -2.10 -2.59
N ILE A 35 8.35 -1.63 -1.37
CA ILE A 35 8.85 -0.27 -1.16
C ILE A 35 10.25 -0.12 -1.74
N ASP A 36 11.15 -1.06 -1.47
CA ASP A 36 12.53 -1.03 -1.96
C ASP A 36 12.56 -1.01 -3.50
N ALA A 37 11.77 -1.87 -4.14
CA ALA A 37 11.62 -1.88 -5.60
C ALA A 37 11.02 -0.57 -6.14
N GLY A 38 10.01 -0.01 -5.48
CA GLY A 38 9.42 1.28 -5.86
C GLY A 38 10.40 2.45 -5.76
N VAL A 39 11.28 2.43 -4.75
CA VAL A 39 12.36 3.42 -4.57
C VAL A 39 13.44 3.26 -5.64
N GLU A 40 13.89 2.03 -5.89
CA GLU A 40 14.90 1.71 -6.91
C GLU A 40 14.45 2.14 -8.31
N GLU A 41 13.22 1.79 -8.68
CA GLU A 41 12.62 2.10 -9.99
C GLU A 41 12.07 3.54 -10.08
N ARG A 42 12.10 4.30 -8.97
CA ARG A 42 11.50 5.63 -8.86
C ARG A 42 10.03 5.65 -9.31
N SER A 43 9.32 4.58 -9.00
CA SER A 43 7.96 4.31 -9.48
C SER A 43 6.96 4.43 -8.32
N PRO A 44 5.79 5.08 -8.52
CA PRO A 44 4.72 5.01 -7.54
C PRO A 44 4.19 3.58 -7.43
N VAL A 45 3.89 3.15 -6.20
CA VAL A 45 3.27 1.85 -5.91
C VAL A 45 2.01 2.05 -5.08
N ILE A 46 0.99 1.24 -5.32
CA ILE A 46 -0.22 1.17 -4.49
C ILE A 46 -0.11 -0.12 -3.66
N ILE A 47 -0.18 0.03 -2.34
CA ILE A 47 -0.16 -1.10 -1.41
C ILE A 47 -1.60 -1.41 -1.01
N GLU A 48 -1.99 -2.66 -1.23
CA GLU A 48 -3.32 -3.16 -0.96
C GLU A 48 -3.30 -4.24 0.13
N THR A 49 -4.44 -4.42 0.78
CA THR A 49 -4.64 -5.56 1.68
C THR A 49 -6.11 -5.97 1.64
N SER A 50 -6.37 -7.26 1.82
CA SER A 50 -7.73 -7.78 1.79
C SER A 50 -8.48 -7.49 3.09
N GLU A 51 -9.81 -7.44 3.03
CA GLU A 51 -10.65 -7.32 4.23
C GLU A 51 -10.39 -8.46 5.23
N GLY A 52 -10.12 -9.68 4.72
CA GLY A 52 -9.76 -10.83 5.55
C GLY A 52 -8.46 -10.61 6.33
N ALA A 53 -7.43 -10.09 5.67
CA ALA A 53 -6.16 -9.75 6.31
C ALA A 53 -6.33 -8.63 7.34
N ILE A 54 -7.13 -7.61 7.04
CA ILE A 54 -7.49 -6.54 7.98
C ILE A 54 -8.20 -7.12 9.21
N LYS A 55 -9.21 -7.98 9.03
CA LYS A 55 -9.91 -8.62 10.15
C LYS A 55 -8.96 -9.49 10.97
N TYR A 56 -8.09 -10.25 10.33
CA TYR A 56 -7.10 -11.09 11.00
C TYR A 56 -6.16 -10.26 11.88
N ALA A 57 -5.55 -9.22 11.32
CA ALA A 57 -4.65 -8.31 12.03
C ALA A 57 -5.34 -7.59 13.21
N GLY A 58 -6.63 -7.30 13.08
CA GLY A 58 -7.44 -6.64 14.09
C GLY A 58 -8.15 -7.58 15.07
N ASN A 59 -7.86 -8.88 15.06
CA ASN A 59 -8.55 -9.91 15.86
C ASN A 59 -10.10 -9.81 15.74
N GLY A 60 -10.59 -9.71 14.50
CA GLY A 60 -11.99 -9.52 14.15
C GLY A 60 -12.45 -8.05 14.04
N ASN A 61 -11.67 -7.10 14.56
CA ASN A 61 -11.98 -5.67 14.45
C ASN A 61 -11.31 -5.04 13.23
N VAL A 62 -12.10 -4.75 12.19
CA VAL A 62 -11.63 -4.17 10.92
C VAL A 62 -10.87 -2.85 11.13
N MET A 63 -11.38 -1.97 12.00
CA MET A 63 -10.74 -0.66 12.22
C MET A 63 -9.43 -0.76 12.98
N LEU A 64 -9.30 -1.73 13.89
CA LEU A 64 -8.04 -1.99 14.58
C LEU A 64 -6.98 -2.51 13.59
N GLY A 65 -7.34 -3.51 12.78
CA GLY A 65 -6.42 -4.08 11.79
C GLY A 65 -6.00 -3.06 10.74
N ALA A 66 -6.92 -2.22 10.26
CA ALA A 66 -6.60 -1.17 9.29
C ALA A 66 -5.60 -0.16 9.87
N ARG A 67 -5.78 0.26 11.13
CA ARG A 67 -4.83 1.14 11.81
C ARG A 67 -3.47 0.49 12.01
N LEU A 68 -3.43 -0.80 12.31
CA LEU A 68 -2.17 -1.54 12.44
C LEU A 68 -1.39 -1.51 11.14
N PHE A 69 -2.01 -1.87 10.01
CA PHE A 69 -1.36 -1.78 8.70
C PHE A 69 -0.89 -0.37 8.35
N VAL A 70 -1.70 0.66 8.62
CA VAL A 70 -1.29 2.06 8.40
C VAL A 70 -0.09 2.45 9.27
N SER A 71 0.00 1.96 10.51
CA SER A 71 1.14 2.23 11.40
C SER A 71 2.43 1.59 10.93
N MET A 72 2.37 0.39 10.33
CA MET A 72 3.53 -0.36 9.85
C MET A 72 4.27 0.35 8.70
N VAL A 73 3.59 1.21 7.96
CA VAL A 73 4.20 1.96 6.85
C VAL A 73 4.53 3.42 7.24
N ARG A 74 4.08 3.89 8.43
CA ARG A 74 4.32 5.26 8.93
C ARG A 74 5.63 5.42 9.73
N SER A 75 6.20 4.32 10.19
CA SER A 75 7.39 4.27 11.05
C SER A 75 8.69 4.45 10.27
#